data_AF-A0AAP5YFA4-F1
#
_entry.id   AF-A0AAP5YFA4-F1
#
_cell.length_a   1.000
_cell.length_b   1.000
_cell.length_c   1.000
_cell.angle_alpha   90.00
_cell.angle_beta   90.00
_cell.angle_gamma   90.00
#
_symmetry.space_group_name_H-M   'P 1'
#
loop_
_entity.id
_entity.type
_entity.pdbx_description
1 polymer ?
#
loop_
_entity_poly.entity_id
_entity_poly.type
_entity_poly.pdbx_seq_one_letter_code
_entity_poly.pdbx_strand_id
1 'polypeptide(L)'
;MLKKRFFKTKDEVEVTFELDKNQWESIKIAGDFNDWQPEPMKLVKKSGQFKFKTRLPKEQHIQFRYLLDEVEWENDPQADAYVP
;
A
#
# COMPACT_ATOMS: atom_id res chain seq x y z
N MET A 1 -5.17 -1.06 7.16
CA MET A 1 -6.41 -1.40 6.44
C MET A 1 -6.15 -1.51 4.94
N LEU A 2 -6.26 -2.71 4.39
CA LEU A 2 -6.13 -2.95 2.95
C LEU A 2 -7.51 -3.16 2.33
N LYS A 3 -7.89 -2.31 1.35
CA LYS A 3 -9.15 -2.46 0.61
C LYS A 3 -8.85 -2.79 -0.84
N LYS A 4 -9.29 -3.97 -1.29
CA LYS A 4 -9.21 -4.38 -2.69
C LYS A 4 -10.59 -4.26 -3.32
N ARG A 5 -10.67 -3.56 -4.45
CA ARG A 5 -11.90 -3.38 -5.22
C ARG A 5 -11.68 -3.95 -6.62
N PHE A 6 -12.29 -5.10 -6.87
CA PHE A 6 -12.24 -5.77 -8.17
C PHE A 6 -13.20 -5.07 -9.15
N PHE A 7 -12.72 -4.73 -10.33
CA PHE A 7 -13.59 -4.29 -11.41
C PHE A 7 -14.16 -5.52 -12.13
N LYS A 8 -15.48 -5.54 -12.37
CA LYS A 8 -16.13 -6.63 -13.14
C LYS A 8 -15.98 -6.44 -14.66
N THR A 9 -15.72 -5.21 -15.08
CA THR A 9 -15.65 -4.79 -16.49
C THR A 9 -14.22 -4.68 -17.02
N LYS A 10 -13.22 -4.72 -16.14
CA LYS A 10 -11.80 -4.66 -16.48
C LYS A 10 -11.06 -5.69 -15.65
N ASP A 11 -10.00 -6.27 -16.20
CA ASP A 11 -9.15 -7.23 -15.49
C ASP A 11 -8.17 -6.52 -14.53
N GLU A 12 -8.69 -5.53 -13.81
CA GLU A 12 -7.95 -4.69 -12.88
C GLU A 12 -8.61 -4.76 -11.49
N VAL A 13 -7.79 -4.65 -10.46
CA VAL A 13 -8.16 -4.49 -9.06
C VAL A 13 -7.59 -3.17 -8.55
N GLU A 14 -8.45 -2.32 -8.01
CA GLU A 14 -8.01 -1.13 -7.29
C GLU A 14 -7.68 -1.53 -5.85
N VAL A 15 -6.43 -1.35 -5.47
CA VAL A 15 -5.95 -1.61 -4.12
C VAL A 15 -5.73 -0.28 -3.42
N THR A 16 -6.47 -0.07 -2.35
CA THR A 16 -6.36 1.07 -1.46
C THR A 16 -5.66 0.61 -0.19
N PHE A 17 -4.47 1.14 0.03
CA PHE A 17 -3.68 0.95 1.24
C PHE A 17 -4.00 2.10 2.20
N GLU A 18 -4.42 1.76 3.41
CA GLU A 18 -4.69 2.73 4.48
C GLU A 18 -3.86 2.31 5.69
N LEU A 19 -2.92 3.13 6.13
CA LEU A 19 -2.06 2.86 7.28
C LEU A 19 -2.24 3.97 8.31
N ASP A 20 -2.42 3.63 9.58
CA ASP A 20 -2.50 4.64 10.63
C ASP A 20 -1.14 5.35 10.78
N LYS A 21 -1.18 6.68 10.94
CA LYS A 21 0.00 7.44 11.33
C LYS A 21 0.30 7.06 12.77
N ASN A 22 1.21 6.12 12.92
CA ASN A 22 1.72 5.70 14.23
C ASN A 22 2.82 6.70 14.65
N GLN A 23 4.04 6.25 14.93
CA GLN A 23 5.17 7.12 15.27
C GLN A 23 5.90 7.73 14.06
N TRP A 24 5.51 7.35 12.84
CA TRP A 24 6.22 7.71 11.61
C TRP A 24 5.69 9.04 11.02
N GLU A 25 6.59 9.95 10.65
CA GLU A 25 6.23 11.23 10.03
C GLU A 25 5.99 11.10 8.53
N SER A 26 6.78 10.26 7.86
CA SER A 26 6.67 9.98 6.44
C SER A 26 6.52 8.48 6.20
N ILE A 27 5.57 8.10 5.35
CA ILE A 27 5.40 6.71 4.93
C ILE A 27 5.40 6.69 3.41
N LYS A 28 6.31 5.92 2.83
CA LYS A 28 6.35 5.61 1.40
C LYS A 28 5.92 4.17 1.20
N ILE A 29 5.33 3.87 0.07
CA ILE A 29 4.98 2.52 -0.34
C ILE A 29 5.78 2.19 -1.60
N ALA A 30 6.40 1.03 -1.61
CA ALA A 30 7.06 0.47 -2.77
C ALA A 30 6.45 -0.89 -3.05
N GLY A 31 6.34 -1.25 -4.32
CA GLY A 31 5.89 -2.58 -4.68
C GLY A 31 6.02 -2.82 -6.17
N ASP A 32 5.64 -4.02 -6.59
CA ASP A 32 5.75 -4.46 -7.98
C ASP A 32 4.99 -3.52 -8.95
N PHE A 33 3.88 -2.94 -8.47
CA PHE A 33 3.09 -1.97 -9.22
C PHE A 33 3.78 -0.64 -9.54
N ASN A 34 4.91 -0.35 -8.88
CA ASN A 34 5.68 0.88 -9.07
C ASN A 34 7.17 0.56 -9.27
N ASP A 35 7.50 -0.64 -9.76
CA ASP A 35 8.90 -1.08 -9.94
C ASP A 35 9.74 -0.95 -8.65
N TRP A 36 9.13 -1.21 -7.49
CA TRP A 36 9.75 -1.02 -6.16
C TRP A 36 10.22 0.43 -5.89
N GLN A 37 9.68 1.42 -6.61
CA GLN A 37 9.96 2.83 -6.35
C GLN A 37 9.18 3.31 -5.12
N PRO A 38 9.86 3.85 -4.09
CA PRO A 38 9.22 4.31 -2.87
C PRO A 38 8.42 5.59 -3.12
N GLU A 39 7.10 5.46 -3.13
CA GLU A 39 6.18 6.55 -3.39
C GLU A 39 5.52 7.05 -2.09
N PRO A 40 5.59 8.35 -1.76
CA PRO A 40 5.02 8.87 -0.52
C PRO A 40 3.50 8.74 -0.50
N MET A 41 2.99 8.11 0.57
CA MET A 41 1.55 8.00 0.82
C MET A 41 0.98 9.36 1.21
N LYS A 42 -0.28 9.62 0.83
CA LYS A 42 -0.96 10.86 1.23
C LYS A 42 -1.48 10.75 2.65
N LEU A 43 -0.96 11.57 3.56
CA LEU A 43 -1.49 11.69 4.92
C LEU A 43 -2.86 12.40 4.90
N VAL A 44 -3.90 11.68 5.30
CA VAL A 44 -5.22 12.22 5.56
C VAL A 44 -5.22 12.85 6.95
N LYS A 45 -4.88 14.14 7.03
CA LYS A 45 -4.83 14.91 8.30
C LYS A 45 -6.13 14.84 9.13
N LYS A 46 -7.28 14.62 8.48
CA LYS A 46 -8.59 14.48 9.13
C LYS A 46 -8.73 13.20 9.96
N SER A 47 -8.14 12.10 9.51
CA SER A 47 -8.23 10.79 10.17
C SER A 47 -6.92 10.38 10.84
N GLY A 48 -5.83 11.08 10.55
CA GLY A 48 -4.50 10.67 11.02
C GLY A 48 -4.00 9.40 10.34
N GLN A 49 -4.44 9.13 9.10
CA GLN A 49 -4.11 7.89 8.38
C GLN A 49 -3.46 8.23 7.03
N PHE A 50 -2.41 7.50 6.67
CA PHE A 50 -1.83 7.49 5.35
C PHE A 50 -2.68 6.68 4.39
N LYS A 51 -2.93 7.23 3.20
CA LYS A 51 -3.75 6.61 2.18
C LYS A 51 -3.01 6.59 0.85
N PHE A 52 -2.97 5.42 0.24
CA PHE A 52 -2.43 5.21 -1.09
C PHE A 52 -3.40 4.37 -1.91
N LYS A 53 -3.53 4.69 -3.20
CA LYS A 53 -4.42 3.99 -4.11
C LYS A 53 -3.65 3.66 -5.37
N THR A 54 -3.62 2.38 -5.71
CA THR A 54 -3.04 1.92 -6.96
C THR A 54 -4.02 0.99 -7.67
N ARG A 55 -3.84 0.86 -8.97
CA ARG A 55 -4.58 -0.09 -9.80
C ARG A 55 -3.61 -1.14 -10.28
N LEU A 56 -4.02 -2.38 -10.13
CA LEU A 56 -3.21 -3.56 -10.35
C LEU A 56 -3.97 -4.51 -11.27
N PRO A 57 -3.28 -5.28 -12.13
CA PRO A 57 -3.93 -6.36 -12.87
C PRO A 57 -4.44 -7.43 -11.89
N LYS A 58 -5.63 -7.97 -12.15
CA LYS A 58 -6.37 -8.87 -11.25
C LYS A 58 -5.67 -10.22 -11.04
N GLU A 59 -4.86 -10.68 -11.99
CA GLU A 59 -4.23 -12.01 -11.97
C GLU A 59 -2.80 -12.04 -11.41
N GLN A 60 -2.32 -10.99 -10.73
CA GLN A 60 -0.96 -10.96 -10.19
C GLN A 60 -0.90 -10.86 -8.67
N HIS A 61 -0.14 -11.80 -8.09
CA HIS A 61 0.36 -11.71 -6.74
C HIS A 61 1.50 -10.70 -6.74
N ILE A 62 1.22 -9.52 -6.21
CA ILE A 62 2.21 -8.46 -6.13
C ILE A 62 2.73 -8.31 -4.71
N GLN A 63 4.02 -8.08 -4.61
CA GLN A 63 4.68 -7.75 -3.36
C GLN A 63 4.67 -6.24 -3.18
N PHE A 64 4.46 -5.81 -1.95
CA PHE A 64 4.51 -4.40 -1.57
C PHE A 64 5.07 -4.29 -0.16
N ARG A 65 5.68 -3.15 0.13
CA ARG A 65 6.34 -2.87 1.40
C ARG A 65 6.23 -1.39 1.71
N TYR A 66 6.09 -1.04 2.98
CA TYR A 66 6.14 0.34 3.41
C TYR A 66 7.54 0.70 3.84
N LEU A 67 7.99 1.86 3.42
CA LEU A 67 9.20 2.49 3.88
C LEU A 67 8.81 3.63 4.82
N LEU A 68 9.05 3.41 6.10
CA LEU A 68 8.77 4.29 7.20
C LEU A 68 9.97 5.20 7.43
N ASP A 69 9.73 6.50 7.34
CA ASP A 69 10.70 7.57 7.56
C ASP A 69 11.97 7.44 6.70
N GLU A 70 11.91 6.67 5.61
CA GLU A 70 13.06 6.31 4.76
C GLU A 70 14.14 5.47 5.47
N VAL A 71 13.84 4.93 6.65
CA VAL A 71 14.80 4.20 7.49
C VAL A 71 14.41 2.73 7.65
N GLU A 72 13.13 2.45 7.83
CA GLU A 72 12.65 1.10 8.14
C GLU A 72 11.63 0.58 7.13
N TRP A 73 11.78 -0.68 6.76
CA TRP A 73 10.84 -1.36 5.88
C TRP A 73 9.85 -2.19 6.69
N GLU A 74 8.61 -1.71 6.82
CA GLU A 74 7.53 -2.39 7.50
C GLU A 74 6.60 -3.10 6.49
N ASN A 75 6.20 -4.32 6.85
CA ASN A 75 5.20 -5.06 6.11
C ASN A 75 3.81 -4.71 6.64
N ASP A 76 2.82 -4.58 5.75
CA ASP A 76 1.45 -4.39 6.22
C ASP A 76 0.98 -5.65 6.96
N PRO A 77 0.48 -5.53 8.21
CA PRO A 77 -0.14 -6.65 8.91
C PRO A 77 -1.43 -7.15 8.23
N GLN A 78 -1.95 -6.44 7.23
CA GLN A 78 -3.08 -6.84 6.39
C GLN A 78 -2.65 -7.31 4.99
N ALA A 79 -1.38 -7.67 4.78
CA ALA A 79 -0.98 -8.44 3.61
C ALA A 79 -1.81 -9.73 3.54
N ASP A 80 -2.36 -10.03 2.37
CA ASP A 80 -3.23 -11.20 2.12
C ASP A 80 -2.55 -12.52 2.52
N ALA A 81 -1.22 -12.55 2.46
CA ALA A 81 -0.38 -13.62 2.94
C ALA A 81 0.91 -13.03 3.53
N TYR A 82 1.33 -13.54 4.69
CA TYR A 82 2.68 -13.38 5.19
C TYR A 82 3.50 -14.56 4.65
N VAL A 83 4.38 -14.31 3.69
CA VAL A 83 5.29 -15.36 3.19
C VAL A 83 6.53 -15.34 4.11
N PRO A 84 6.85 -16.43 4.81
CA PRO A 84 7.99 -16.51 5.73
C PRO A 84 9.35 -16.55 5.01
#